data_AF-A0A851I3V5-F1
#
_entry.id   AF-A0A851I3V5-F1
#
_cell.length_a   1.000
_cell.length_b   1.000
_cell.length_c   1.000
_cell.angle_alpha   90.00
_cell.angle_beta   90.00
_cell.angle_gamma   90.00
#
_symmetry.space_group_name_H-M   'P 1'
#
loop_
_entity.id
_entity.type
_entity.pdbx_description
1 polymer ?
#
loop_
_entity_poly.entity_id
_entity_poly.type
_entity_poly.pdbx_seq_one_letter_code
_entity_poly.pdbx_strand_id
1 'polypeptide(L)'
;MIKKILIFSVFSILSFSKNYTIKEVIKIITENEKFECNPDKKIIKFEGVNFIGHLDEFGKPYGEWKLRDNSIMQCFLDNEKIGYESGRYFSKRNNEFSLLISYSDEKNEDATFIQFIAEPILDNKVYLFSRKNGKYKLIKNKIMTLTENIPLYNLVVIE
;
A
#
# COMPACT_ATOMS: atom_id res chain seq x y z
N MET A 1 -27.31 23.51 -44.87
CA MET A 1 -27.55 23.80 -43.44
C MET A 1 -28.04 22.50 -42.83
N ILE A 2 -27.42 21.83 -41.86
CA ILE A 2 -26.62 22.25 -40.70
C ILE A 2 -25.34 21.38 -40.65
N LYS A 3 -24.18 22.05 -40.65
CA LYS A 3 -22.95 21.57 -40.01
C LYS A 3 -23.27 21.34 -38.53
N LYS A 4 -22.93 20.18 -37.94
CA LYS A 4 -22.17 20.12 -36.66
C LYS A 4 -22.11 18.70 -36.09
N ILE A 5 -20.86 18.26 -35.92
CA ILE A 5 -20.34 17.47 -34.81
C ILE A 5 -20.57 15.96 -34.92
N LEU A 6 -19.88 15.41 -35.92
CA LEU A 6 -19.32 14.07 -35.90
C LEU A 6 -18.10 14.02 -34.93
N ILE A 7 -18.28 14.37 -33.65
CA ILE A 7 -17.19 14.34 -32.64
C ILE A 7 -17.77 14.08 -31.23
N PHE A 8 -18.54 13.00 -31.04
CA PHE A 8 -19.01 12.65 -29.69
C PHE A 8 -18.72 11.21 -29.25
N SER A 9 -17.94 10.44 -30.03
CA SER A 9 -17.62 9.06 -29.64
C SER A 9 -16.17 8.65 -29.89
N VAL A 10 -15.28 9.61 -30.19
CA VAL A 10 -13.81 9.38 -30.21
C VAL A 10 -13.15 9.77 -28.87
N PHE A 11 -13.95 10.17 -27.88
CA PHE A 11 -13.62 9.94 -26.46
C PHE A 11 -13.93 8.48 -26.08
N SER A 12 -13.67 7.53 -26.99
CA SER A 12 -13.04 6.28 -26.60
C SER A 12 -11.84 6.69 -25.77
N ILE A 13 -12.08 6.71 -24.46
CA ILE A 13 -11.13 6.84 -23.39
C ILE A 13 -9.95 6.00 -23.83
N LEU A 14 -8.93 6.68 -24.37
CA LEU A 14 -7.61 6.12 -24.49
C LEU A 14 -7.19 5.97 -23.04
N SER A 15 -7.62 4.85 -22.44
CA SER A 15 -7.05 4.27 -21.24
C SER A 15 -5.64 3.88 -21.62
N PHE A 16 -4.78 4.88 -21.86
CA PHE A 16 -3.36 4.68 -21.94
C PHE A 16 -2.99 4.15 -20.56
N SER A 17 -2.80 2.84 -20.48
CA SER A 17 -2.24 2.23 -19.30
C SER A 17 -0.94 2.97 -19.00
N LYS A 18 -0.85 3.56 -17.80
CA LYS A 18 0.33 4.30 -17.39
C LYS A 18 1.48 3.29 -17.29
N ASN A 19 2.26 3.20 -18.36
CA ASN A 19 3.38 2.29 -18.45
C ASN A 19 4.57 2.88 -17.72
N TYR A 20 4.76 2.49 -16.46
CA TYR A 20 5.92 2.92 -15.69
C TYR A 20 7.21 2.27 -16.22
N THR A 21 8.23 3.08 -16.41
CA THR A 21 9.61 2.62 -16.55
C THR A 21 10.12 2.06 -15.22
N ILE A 22 11.13 1.19 -15.27
CA ILE A 22 11.73 0.64 -14.04
C ILE A 22 12.24 1.76 -13.11
N LYS A 23 12.79 2.84 -13.67
CA LYS A 23 13.29 3.98 -12.88
C LYS A 23 12.16 4.70 -12.13
N GLU A 24 11.01 4.91 -12.78
CA GLU A 24 9.84 5.52 -12.15
C GLU A 24 9.28 4.64 -11.04
N VAL A 25 9.19 3.32 -11.27
CA VAL A 25 8.75 2.38 -10.22
C VAL A 25 9.68 2.44 -9.00
N ILE A 26 11.01 2.40 -9.21
CA ILE A 26 11.98 2.49 -8.11
C ILE A 26 11.86 3.83 -7.37
N LYS A 27 11.64 4.93 -8.08
CA LYS A 27 11.41 6.24 -7.47
C LYS A 27 10.19 6.23 -6.55
N ILE A 28 9.05 5.74 -7.07
CA ILE A 28 7.79 5.65 -6.30
C ILE A 28 7.97 4.79 -5.06
N ILE A 29 8.63 3.62 -5.19
CA ILE A 29 8.96 2.75 -4.05
C ILE A 29 9.75 3.52 -2.99
N THR A 30 10.82 4.21 -3.39
CA THR A 30 11.72 4.92 -2.46
C THR A 30 11.00 6.06 -1.72
N GLU A 31 10.07 6.74 -2.40
CA GLU A 31 9.27 7.82 -1.81
C GLU A 31 8.15 7.30 -0.88
N ASN A 32 7.81 6.01 -0.93
CA ASN A 32 6.63 5.44 -0.26
C ASN A 32 6.92 4.25 0.67
N GLU A 33 8.19 3.92 0.92
CA GLU A 33 8.57 2.75 1.74
C GLU A 33 8.66 3.01 3.25
N LYS A 34 8.15 4.16 3.71
CA LYS A 34 8.08 4.52 5.12
C LYS A 34 6.64 4.50 5.61
N PHE A 35 6.47 4.09 6.86
CA PHE A 35 5.18 4.19 7.53
C PHE A 35 4.92 5.65 7.92
N GLU A 36 3.95 6.27 7.25
CA GLU A 36 3.48 7.63 7.55
C GLU A 36 1.96 7.65 7.45
N CYS A 37 1.27 7.92 8.56
CA CYS A 37 -0.19 7.98 8.61
C CYS A 37 -0.62 9.44 8.81
N ASN A 38 -1.23 10.03 7.79
CA ASN A 38 -1.61 11.44 7.77
C ASN A 38 -3.13 11.58 7.59
N PRO A 39 -3.92 11.51 8.68
CA PRO A 39 -5.36 11.69 8.61
C PRO A 39 -5.75 13.10 8.16
N ASP A 40 -6.72 13.21 7.27
CA ASP A 40 -7.28 14.47 6.77
C ASP A 40 -8.56 14.90 7.50
N LYS A 41 -9.08 14.03 8.38
CA LYS A 41 -10.25 14.28 9.23
C LYS A 41 -9.88 14.30 10.70
N LYS A 42 -10.80 14.83 11.51
CA LYS A 42 -10.71 14.76 12.96
C LYS A 42 -10.70 13.30 13.42
N ILE A 43 -9.76 12.97 14.30
CA ILE A 43 -9.61 11.65 14.91
C ILE A 43 -9.90 11.69 16.41
N ILE A 44 -10.48 10.62 16.91
CA ILE A 44 -10.74 10.38 18.34
C ILE A 44 -9.87 9.19 18.76
N LYS A 45 -9.04 9.39 19.78
CA LYS A 45 -8.15 8.34 20.31
C LYS A 45 -8.98 7.25 20.99
N PHE A 46 -8.65 6.00 20.70
CA PHE A 46 -9.19 4.81 21.33
C PHE A 46 -8.05 4.00 21.95
N GLU A 47 -8.18 3.60 23.21
CA GLU A 47 -7.18 2.80 23.91
C GLU A 47 -7.74 1.41 24.25
N GLY A 48 -7.16 0.38 23.67
CA GLY A 48 -7.34 -0.99 24.10
C GLY A 48 -6.27 -1.41 25.12
N VAL A 49 -6.37 -2.66 25.60
CA VAL A 49 -5.40 -3.25 26.52
C VAL A 49 -3.99 -3.24 25.89
N ASN A 50 -3.87 -3.79 24.67
CA ASN A 50 -2.57 -4.00 24.01
C ASN A 50 -2.32 -3.09 22.80
N PHE A 51 -3.28 -2.25 22.43
CA PHE A 51 -3.17 -1.39 21.24
C PHE A 51 -3.73 0.01 21.49
N ILE A 52 -3.30 0.93 20.64
CA ILE A 52 -3.84 2.29 20.53
C ILE A 52 -4.36 2.42 19.10
N GLY A 53 -5.57 2.97 18.96
CA GLY A 53 -6.23 3.19 17.69
C GLY A 53 -6.86 4.57 17.60
N HIS A 54 -7.37 4.88 16.41
CA HIS A 54 -8.12 6.10 16.16
C HIS A 54 -9.42 5.81 15.41
N LEU A 55 -10.45 6.56 15.77
CA LEU A 55 -11.76 6.52 15.14
C LEU A 55 -12.06 7.86 14.49
N ASP A 56 -12.89 7.86 13.44
CA ASP A 56 -13.51 9.07 12.90
C ASP A 56 -14.64 9.58 13.82
N GLU A 57 -15.27 10.68 13.44
CA GLU A 57 -16.39 11.28 14.17
C GLU A 57 -17.65 10.39 14.22
N PHE A 58 -17.74 9.36 13.37
CA PHE A 58 -18.83 8.39 13.32
C PHE A 58 -18.49 7.09 14.06
N GLY A 59 -17.34 7.03 14.74
CA GLY A 59 -16.88 5.85 15.47
C GLY A 59 -16.34 4.71 14.60
N LYS A 60 -15.96 4.99 13.34
CA LYS A 60 -15.35 4.00 12.45
C LYS A 60 -13.82 4.06 12.53
N PRO A 61 -13.10 2.93 12.37
CA PRO A 61 -11.64 2.92 12.33
C PRO A 61 -11.08 3.85 11.26
N TYR A 62 -10.32 4.86 11.69
CA TYR A 62 -9.74 5.86 10.80
C TYR A 62 -8.49 6.50 11.46
N GLY A 63 -7.37 6.50 10.75
CA GLY A 63 -6.05 6.91 11.27
C GLY A 63 -5.16 5.73 11.70
N GLU A 64 -4.20 6.02 12.58
CA GLU A 64 -3.18 5.06 13.02
C GLU A 64 -3.74 4.06 14.06
N TRP A 65 -3.41 2.79 13.89
CA TRP A 65 -3.66 1.69 14.81
C TRP A 65 -2.36 0.93 15.05
N LYS A 66 -1.97 0.72 16.29
CA LYS A 66 -0.70 0.05 16.61
C LYS A 66 -0.74 -0.71 17.92
N LEU A 67 0.07 -1.76 17.99
CA LEU A 67 0.45 -2.35 19.28
C LEU A 67 1.29 -1.35 20.08
N ARG A 68 1.23 -1.43 21.41
CA ARG A 68 1.92 -0.48 22.29
C ARG A 68 3.45 -0.51 22.14
N ASP A 69 4.00 -1.64 21.70
CA ASP A 69 5.43 -1.83 21.40
C ASP A 69 5.83 -1.43 19.97
N ASN A 70 4.87 -0.97 19.15
CA ASN A 70 5.01 -0.65 17.73
C ASN A 70 5.46 -1.84 16.85
N SER A 71 5.36 -3.08 17.33
CA SER A 71 5.71 -4.27 16.53
C SER A 71 4.79 -4.43 15.33
N ILE A 72 3.52 -4.01 15.45
CA ILE A 72 2.54 -3.91 14.37
C ILE A 72 1.99 -2.49 14.34
N MET A 73 1.97 -1.89 13.15
CA MET A 73 1.38 -0.59 12.87
C MET A 73 0.51 -0.68 11.62
N GLN A 74 -0.65 -0.04 11.64
CA GLN A 74 -1.62 -0.01 10.57
C GLN A 74 -2.17 1.41 10.44
N CYS A 75 -2.50 1.83 9.23
CA CYS A 75 -3.16 3.10 8.95
C CYS A 75 -4.35 2.85 8.05
N PHE A 76 -5.51 3.39 8.42
CA PHE A 76 -6.74 3.29 7.65
C PHE A 76 -7.24 4.69 7.31
N LEU A 77 -7.13 5.06 6.04
CA LEU A 77 -7.67 6.30 5.48
C LEU A 77 -8.66 5.95 4.36
N ASP A 78 -9.44 6.93 3.92
CA ASP A 78 -10.46 6.72 2.87
C ASP A 78 -9.85 6.15 1.58
N ASN A 79 -8.69 6.68 1.18
CA ASN A 79 -8.03 6.35 -0.08
C ASN A 79 -6.71 5.59 0.11
N GLU A 80 -6.33 5.27 1.34
CA GLU A 80 -5.02 4.69 1.62
C GLU A 80 -5.08 3.72 2.81
N LYS A 81 -4.42 2.58 2.65
CA LYS A 81 -4.19 1.61 3.72
C LYS A 81 -2.71 1.31 3.79
N ILE A 82 -2.17 1.34 5.00
CA ILE A 82 -0.76 1.03 5.27
C ILE A 82 -0.71 -0.05 6.34
N GLY A 83 0.13 -1.06 6.14
CA GLY A 83 0.43 -2.10 7.12
C GLY A 83 1.92 -2.23 7.35
N TYR A 84 2.33 -2.48 8.57
CA TYR A 84 3.72 -2.70 8.94
C TYR A 84 3.80 -3.73 10.07
N GLU A 85 4.75 -4.64 9.93
CA GLU A 85 5.17 -5.56 10.99
C GLU A 85 6.69 -5.61 11.05
N SER A 86 7.23 -5.32 12.23
CA SER A 86 8.67 -5.26 12.48
C SER A 86 9.34 -6.57 12.06
N GLY A 87 10.37 -6.45 11.22
CA GLY A 87 11.16 -7.59 10.73
C GLY A 87 10.47 -8.45 9.67
N ARG A 88 9.18 -8.24 9.38
CA ARG A 88 8.43 -9.08 8.44
C ARG A 88 8.01 -8.35 7.18
N TYR A 89 7.27 -7.24 7.29
CA TYR A 89 6.79 -6.56 6.09
C TYR A 89 6.39 -5.09 6.26
N PHE A 90 6.26 -4.43 5.11
CA PHE A 90 5.55 -3.17 4.93
C PHE A 90 4.62 -3.29 3.72
N SER A 91 3.39 -2.79 3.83
CA SER A 91 2.42 -2.69 2.73
C SER A 91 1.83 -1.29 2.67
N LYS A 92 1.59 -0.81 1.46
CA LYS A 92 0.89 0.46 1.19
C LYS A 92 0.02 0.31 -0.05
N ARG A 93 -1.27 0.60 0.07
CA ARG A 93 -2.24 0.51 -1.02
C ARG A 93 -3.07 1.77 -1.08
N ASN A 94 -3.21 2.33 -2.27
CA ASN A 94 -4.13 3.43 -2.57
C ASN A 94 -4.69 3.27 -4.00
N ASN A 95 -5.38 4.29 -4.50
CA ASN A 95 -5.99 4.27 -5.83
C ASN A 95 -4.97 4.32 -6.99
N GLU A 96 -3.69 4.57 -6.71
CA GLU A 96 -2.63 4.67 -7.72
C GLU A 96 -1.71 3.44 -7.76
N PHE A 97 -1.49 2.78 -6.63
CA PHE A 97 -0.65 1.59 -6.57
C PHE A 97 -0.90 0.72 -5.33
N SER A 98 -0.43 -0.52 -5.43
CA SER A 98 -0.18 -1.44 -4.33
C SER A 98 1.33 -1.72 -4.22
N LEU A 99 1.90 -1.46 -3.05
CA LEU A 99 3.31 -1.69 -2.70
C LEU A 99 3.37 -2.70 -1.55
N LEU A 100 4.22 -3.72 -1.69
CA LEU A 100 4.47 -4.73 -0.68
C LEU A 100 5.98 -4.98 -0.58
N ILE A 101 6.51 -4.85 0.62
CA ILE A 101 7.92 -5.03 0.94
C ILE A 101 7.99 -6.15 1.98
N SER A 102 8.71 -7.22 1.65
CA SER A 102 9.00 -8.32 2.58
C SER A 102 10.45 -8.22 3.04
N TYR A 103 10.63 -8.17 4.35
CA TYR A 103 11.93 -8.24 5.00
C TYR A 103 12.19 -9.72 5.28
N SER A 104 13.21 -10.30 4.63
CA SER A 104 13.52 -11.72 4.78
C SER A 104 14.03 -12.02 6.19
N ASP A 105 13.42 -12.99 6.86
CA ASP A 105 13.91 -13.58 8.12
C ASP A 105 14.54 -14.98 7.90
N GLU A 106 14.56 -15.48 6.65
CA GLU A 106 15.05 -16.82 6.34
C GLU A 106 16.46 -16.80 5.73
N LYS A 107 17.42 -17.22 6.56
CA LYS A 107 18.69 -17.89 6.20
C LYS A 107 19.36 -17.40 4.89
N ASN A 108 20.33 -16.50 5.07
CA ASN A 108 21.48 -16.21 4.18
C ASN A 108 21.32 -15.20 3.04
N GLU A 109 20.20 -14.50 2.88
CA GLU A 109 20.15 -13.41 1.89
C GLU A 109 19.62 -12.13 2.54
N ASP A 110 20.50 -11.14 2.76
CA ASP A 110 20.19 -9.74 3.13
C ASP A 110 19.39 -9.00 2.03
N ALA A 111 18.45 -9.70 1.40
CA ALA A 111 17.66 -9.24 0.28
C ALA A 111 16.26 -8.91 0.76
N THR A 112 15.85 -7.66 0.54
CA THR A 112 14.46 -7.25 0.65
C THR A 112 13.75 -7.58 -0.66
N PHE A 113 12.57 -8.20 -0.61
CA PHE A 113 11.74 -8.38 -1.79
C PHE A 113 10.67 -7.30 -1.85
N ILE A 114 10.48 -6.70 -3.02
CA ILE A 114 9.59 -5.55 -3.21
C ILE A 114 8.70 -5.83 -4.41
N GLN A 115 7.39 -5.87 -4.18
CA GLN A 115 6.37 -5.99 -5.21
C GLN A 115 5.62 -4.67 -5.36
N PHE A 116 5.53 -4.18 -6.58
CA PHE A 116 4.77 -2.98 -6.96
C PHE A 116 3.76 -3.32 -8.05
N ILE A 117 2.54 -2.84 -7.89
CA ILE A 117 1.44 -3.00 -8.84
C ILE A 117 0.83 -1.61 -9.04
N ALA A 118 0.67 -1.19 -10.29
CA ALA A 118 -0.04 0.05 -10.61
C ALA A 118 -1.55 -0.18 -10.55
N GLU A 119 -2.28 0.76 -9.94
CA GLU A 119 -3.73 0.79 -9.85
C GLU A 119 -4.32 1.91 -10.73
N PRO A 120 -5.53 1.75 -11.28
CA PRO A 120 -6.30 0.50 -11.32
C PRO A 120 -5.57 -0.56 -12.16
N ILE A 121 -5.75 -1.84 -11.80
CA ILE A 121 -5.14 -2.97 -12.51
C ILE A 121 -5.72 -3.08 -13.93
N LEU A 122 -5.13 -2.34 -14.88
CA LEU A 122 -5.56 -2.37 -16.28
C LEU A 122 -4.83 -3.46 -17.07
N ASP A 123 -3.56 -3.74 -16.73
CA ASP A 123 -2.68 -4.65 -17.51
C ASP A 123 -2.02 -5.77 -16.66
N ASN A 124 -2.48 -6.02 -15.42
CA ASN A 124 -1.87 -6.99 -14.49
C ASN A 124 -0.34 -6.84 -14.34
N LYS A 125 0.20 -5.65 -14.58
CA LYS A 125 1.65 -5.45 -14.63
C LYS A 125 2.22 -5.36 -13.22
N VAL A 126 2.76 -6.49 -12.77
CA VAL A 126 3.44 -6.62 -11.48
C VAL A 126 4.93 -6.46 -11.67
N TYR A 127 5.54 -5.59 -10.89
CA TYR A 127 6.99 -5.43 -10.83
C TYR A 127 7.50 -6.05 -9.53
N LEU A 128 8.31 -7.09 -9.63
CA LEU A 128 8.97 -7.71 -8.48
C LEU A 128 10.46 -7.41 -8.52
N PHE A 129 11.01 -6.91 -7.42
CA PHE A 129 12.43 -6.63 -7.26
C PHE A 129 13.02 -7.38 -6.07
N SER A 130 14.29 -7.77 -6.16
CA SER A 130 15.13 -7.90 -4.98
C SER A 130 15.95 -6.63 -4.80
N ARG A 131 16.12 -6.22 -3.55
CA ARG A 131 16.99 -5.11 -3.15
C ARG A 131 18.04 -5.61 -2.16
N LYS A 132 19.31 -5.45 -2.53
CA LYS A 132 20.47 -5.76 -1.67
C LYS A 132 21.48 -4.63 -1.76
N ASN A 133 21.92 -4.10 -0.61
CA ASN A 133 22.84 -2.96 -0.53
C ASN A 133 22.41 -1.76 -1.38
N GLY A 134 21.11 -1.41 -1.33
CA GLY A 134 20.51 -0.31 -2.10
C GLY A 134 20.35 -0.55 -3.60
N LYS A 135 20.82 -1.69 -4.14
CA LYS A 135 20.72 -2.02 -5.57
C LYS A 135 19.49 -2.87 -5.84
N TYR A 136 18.70 -2.46 -6.83
CA TYR A 136 17.49 -3.14 -7.27
C TYR A 136 17.79 -4.09 -8.44
N LYS A 137 17.23 -5.30 -8.39
CA LYS A 137 17.25 -6.26 -9.48
C LYS A 137 15.83 -6.74 -9.76
N LEU A 138 15.35 -6.54 -10.98
CA LEU A 138 14.03 -7.02 -11.41
C LEU A 138 14.03 -8.55 -11.48
N ILE A 139 13.02 -9.16 -10.89
CA ILE A 139 12.73 -10.58 -10.92
C ILE A 139 11.55 -10.79 -11.85
N LYS A 140 11.72 -11.63 -12.88
CA LYS A 140 10.67 -11.94 -13.85
C LYS A 140 9.93 -13.21 -13.46
N ASN A 141 8.68 -13.33 -13.91
CA ASN A 141 7.85 -14.54 -13.81
C ASN A 141 7.64 -15.05 -12.38
N LYS A 142 7.64 -14.15 -11.39
CA LYS A 142 7.35 -14.46 -9.99
C LYS A 142 6.46 -13.37 -9.42
N ILE A 143 5.59 -13.78 -8.50
CA ILE A 143 4.80 -12.90 -7.65
C ILE A 143 5.11 -13.26 -6.20
N MET A 144 5.01 -12.28 -5.32
CA MET A 144 5.15 -12.46 -3.90
C MET A 144 3.77 -12.61 -3.27
N THR A 145 3.61 -13.64 -2.46
CA THR A 145 2.44 -13.82 -1.59
C THR A 145 2.86 -13.56 -0.15
N LEU A 146 2.13 -12.68 0.53
CA LEU A 146 2.33 -12.39 1.94
C LEU A 146 0.97 -12.30 2.62
N THR A 147 0.84 -12.94 3.79
CA THR A 147 -0.34 -12.78 4.65
C THR A 147 -0.15 -11.57 5.55
N GLU A 148 -0.85 -10.48 5.24
CA GLU A 148 -0.88 -9.28 6.10
C GLU A 148 -1.62 -9.56 7.42
N ASN A 149 -1.31 -8.78 8.45
CA ASN A 149 -1.99 -8.84 9.73
C ASN A 149 -3.47 -8.50 9.61
N ILE A 150 -4.30 -9.20 10.40
CA ILE A 150 -5.71 -8.83 10.60
C ILE A 150 -5.75 -7.40 11.16
N PRO A 151 -6.73 -6.56 10.76
CA PRO A 151 -6.88 -5.24 11.35
C PRO A 151 -7.00 -5.27 12.87
N LEU A 152 -6.20 -4.47 13.57
CA LEU A 152 -6.15 -4.44 15.04
C LEU A 152 -7.51 -4.04 15.66
N TYR A 153 -8.30 -3.22 14.97
CA TYR A 153 -9.65 -2.87 15.41
C TYR A 153 -10.62 -4.06 15.44
N ASN A 154 -10.32 -5.18 14.77
CA ASN A 154 -11.10 -6.42 14.87
C ASN A 154 -10.78 -7.22 16.14
N LEU A 155 -9.69 -6.89 16.84
CA LEU A 155 -9.31 -7.53 18.11
C LEU A 155 -10.01 -6.91 19.31
N VAL A 156 -10.85 -5.90 19.10
CA VAL A 156 -11.74 -5.32 20.12
C VAL A 156 -12.82 -6.36 20.41
N VAL A 157 -12.61 -7.21 21.40
CA VAL A 157 -13.70 -7.97 22.02
C VAL A 157 -14.47 -6.98 22.87
N ILE A 158 -15.69 -6.64 22.44
CA ILE A 158 -16.65 -5.95 23.31
C ILE A 158 -17.16 -7.02 24.27
N GLU A 159 -16.70 -6.99 25.52
CA GLU A 159 -17.37 -7.69 26.63
C GLU A 159 -18.64 -6.94 27.05
#